data_AF-A0A7X2MDX8-F1
#
_entry.id   AF-A0A7X2MDX8-F1
#
_cell.length_a   1.000
_cell.length_b   1.000
_cell.length_c   1.000
_cell.angle_alpha   90.00
_cell.angle_beta   90.00
_cell.angle_gamma   90.00
#
_symmetry.space_group_name_H-M   'P 1'
#
loop_
_entity.id
_entity.type
_entity.pdbx_description
1 polymer ?
#
loop_
_entity_poly.entity_id
_entity_poly.type
_entity_poly.pdbx_seq_one_letter_code
_entity_poly.pdbx_strand_id
1 'polypeptide(L)'
;VPLGIQQASTAGKSVLFLLESNPGPGLGILLAFMFFGKGSAKGSAPGAAIIHFFGGIHEIYFPYILMKPALILAAIAGGVSGTFTFQLLGAGLKAAASPGSIIAILLMTPKGSYLAVLSGVFVAAVVSFLVASVILKHDKSTGDDLAEKQAEMEAMKAESKGKEMPSSQAAQDSVDSYADVKKIIFACDAGMGSSAMGASLLRDKVKKAGIKDISVTNTAVNRLKDEQGLLVVTQEELAERALQRTPSAMHVSVDNFLSSPKYDEIVANLKALSQIQDKPQATENTVKTAEAGDLGNVDFTKVEEVNFIRHDQHIGTVTMATSLFSDSMKKANKQTPVKAVRINELEDSDKHLVIVTAAAKKNLAVRYTDIQTVVVDDLLTDKKLQDVVAKLK
;
A
#
# COMPACT_ATOMS: atom_id res chain seq x y z
N VAL A 1 -15.31 -7.59 -18.27
CA VAL A 1 -15.64 -8.93 -17.72
C VAL A 1 -17.01 -9.51 -18.15
N PRO A 2 -18.17 -8.82 -18.01
CA PRO A 2 -19.49 -9.44 -18.27
C PRO A 2 -19.68 -9.95 -19.71
N LEU A 3 -19.25 -9.18 -20.71
CA LEU A 3 -19.26 -9.58 -22.13
C LEU A 3 -18.38 -10.82 -22.39
N GLY A 4 -17.24 -10.91 -21.71
CA GLY A 4 -16.33 -12.05 -21.81
C GLY A 4 -16.96 -13.33 -21.23
N ILE A 5 -17.70 -13.21 -20.12
CA ILE A 5 -18.44 -14.32 -19.52
C ILE A 5 -19.55 -14.80 -20.46
N GLN A 6 -20.30 -13.87 -21.07
CA GLN A 6 -21.36 -14.22 -22.01
C GLN A 6 -20.80 -14.94 -23.25
N GLN A 7 -19.70 -14.44 -23.83
CA GLN A 7 -19.01 -15.10 -24.94
C GLN A 7 -18.44 -16.47 -24.54
N ALA A 8 -17.81 -16.58 -23.37
CA ALA A 8 -17.24 -17.84 -22.91
C ALA A 8 -18.32 -18.89 -22.58
N SER A 9 -19.51 -18.47 -22.13
CA SER A 9 -20.66 -19.34 -21.92
C SER A 9 -21.16 -19.98 -23.22
N THR A 10 -21.17 -19.23 -24.33
CA THR A 10 -21.64 -19.73 -25.63
C THR A 10 -20.56 -20.43 -26.44
N ALA A 11 -19.34 -19.89 -26.48
CA ALA A 11 -18.25 -20.34 -27.35
C ALA A 11 -17.15 -21.12 -26.60
N GLY A 12 -17.29 -21.33 -25.29
CA GLY A 12 -16.31 -22.03 -24.43
C GLY A 12 -15.05 -21.24 -24.11
N LYS A 13 -14.88 -20.05 -24.70
CA LYS A 13 -13.75 -19.12 -24.48
C LYS A 13 -14.10 -17.69 -24.91
N SER A 14 -13.36 -16.71 -24.41
CA SER A 14 -13.42 -15.33 -24.88
C SER A 14 -12.02 -14.72 -25.01
N VAL A 15 -11.81 -14.01 -26.12
CA VAL A 15 -10.59 -13.21 -26.36
C VAL A 15 -10.55 -11.97 -25.46
N LEU A 16 -11.70 -11.50 -24.98
CA LEU A 16 -11.78 -10.29 -24.14
C LEU A 16 -11.01 -10.43 -22.83
N PHE A 17 -10.90 -11.65 -22.29
CA PHE A 17 -10.07 -11.93 -21.12
C PHE A 17 -8.57 -11.78 -21.41
N LEU A 18 -8.12 -11.94 -22.66
CA LEU A 18 -6.72 -11.73 -23.04
C LEU A 18 -6.40 -10.26 -23.29
N LEU A 19 -7.38 -9.44 -23.66
CA LEU A 19 -7.16 -8.00 -23.89
C LEU A 19 -6.69 -7.29 -22.62
N GLU A 20 -7.23 -7.70 -21.47
CA GLU A 20 -6.88 -7.14 -20.17
C GLU A 20 -5.63 -7.81 -19.59
N SER A 21 -5.52 -9.14 -19.70
CA SER A 21 -4.48 -9.90 -18.99
C SER A 21 -3.19 -10.11 -19.77
N ASN A 22 -3.07 -9.73 -21.05
CA ASN A 22 -1.90 -10.04 -21.87
C ASN A 22 -0.61 -9.40 -21.31
N PRO A 23 0.37 -10.18 -20.80
CA PRO A 23 1.59 -9.63 -20.23
C PRO A 23 2.62 -9.25 -21.30
N GLY A 24 2.40 -9.62 -22.56
CA GLY A 24 3.36 -9.44 -23.65
C GLY A 24 3.84 -8.00 -23.85
N PRO A 25 2.95 -6.99 -23.98
CA PRO A 25 3.37 -5.61 -24.22
C PRO A 25 4.31 -5.08 -23.13
N GLY A 26 3.95 -5.26 -21.86
CA GLY A 26 4.77 -4.86 -20.72
C GLY A 26 6.08 -5.63 -20.63
N LEU A 27 6.07 -6.94 -20.89
CA LEU A 27 7.28 -7.76 -20.92
C LEU A 27 8.28 -7.22 -21.95
N GLY A 28 7.85 -6.95 -23.18
CA GLY A 28 8.76 -6.46 -24.21
C GLY A 28 9.39 -5.10 -23.87
N ILE A 29 8.65 -4.20 -23.23
CA ILE A 29 9.19 -2.92 -22.72
C ILE A 29 10.25 -3.17 -21.65
N LEU A 30 9.96 -4.03 -20.68
CA LEU A 30 10.91 -4.37 -19.62
C LEU A 30 12.18 -5.02 -20.19
N LEU A 31 12.03 -5.95 -21.13
CA LEU A 31 13.16 -6.55 -21.85
C LEU A 31 14.00 -5.48 -22.57
N ALA A 32 13.35 -4.49 -23.20
CA ALA A 32 14.06 -3.40 -23.87
C ALA A 32 14.89 -2.57 -22.88
N PHE A 33 14.38 -2.32 -21.66
CA PHE A 33 15.17 -1.70 -20.60
C PHE A 33 16.32 -2.57 -20.11
N MET A 34 16.16 -3.88 -20.00
CA MET A 34 17.26 -4.78 -19.60
C MET A 34 18.45 -4.69 -20.56
N PHE A 35 18.19 -4.58 -21.87
CA PHE A 35 19.26 -4.55 -22.87
C PHE A 35 19.74 -3.12 -23.18
N PHE A 36 18.82 -2.18 -23.39
CA PHE A 36 19.08 -0.83 -23.91
C PHE A 36 18.76 0.30 -22.93
N GLY A 37 18.23 0.00 -21.75
CA GLY A 37 18.06 0.99 -20.69
C GLY A 37 19.40 1.52 -20.17
N LYS A 38 19.32 2.53 -19.30
CA LYS A 38 20.48 3.14 -18.64
C LYS A 38 20.22 3.24 -17.13
N GLY A 39 21.30 3.33 -16.34
CA GLY A 39 21.23 3.57 -14.90
C GLY A 39 20.45 2.51 -14.10
N SER A 40 19.77 2.97 -13.06
CA SER A 40 18.93 2.15 -12.15
C SER A 40 17.84 1.39 -12.88
N ALA A 41 17.20 2.00 -13.88
CA ALA A 41 16.13 1.38 -14.67
C ALA A 41 16.62 0.11 -15.39
N LYS A 42 17.84 0.08 -15.91
CA LYS A 42 18.42 -1.14 -16.50
C LYS A 42 18.62 -2.23 -15.44
N GLY A 43 19.07 -1.86 -14.25
CA GLY A 43 19.36 -2.80 -13.15
C GLY A 43 18.10 -3.43 -12.55
N SER A 44 17.01 -2.68 -12.44
CA SER A 44 15.73 -3.15 -11.87
C SER A 44 14.84 -3.89 -12.87
N ALA A 45 15.04 -3.68 -14.18
CA ALA A 45 14.19 -4.24 -15.23
C ALA A 45 14.07 -5.78 -15.22
N PRO A 46 15.13 -6.58 -14.96
CA PRO A 46 15.01 -8.03 -14.89
C PRO A 46 14.10 -8.52 -13.77
N GLY A 47 14.22 -7.94 -12.57
CA GLY A 47 13.35 -8.26 -11.44
C GLY A 47 11.90 -7.87 -11.73
N ALA A 48 11.70 -6.68 -12.30
CA ALA A 48 10.39 -6.22 -12.75
C ALA A 48 9.77 -7.16 -13.80
N ALA A 49 10.56 -7.66 -14.76
CA ALA A 49 10.08 -8.58 -15.80
C ALA A 49 9.58 -9.90 -15.21
N ILE A 50 10.27 -10.43 -14.20
CA ILE A 50 9.86 -11.66 -13.51
C ILE A 50 8.53 -11.45 -12.79
N ILE A 51 8.41 -10.39 -11.98
CA ILE A 51 7.19 -10.12 -11.21
C ILE A 51 6.00 -9.79 -12.13
N HIS A 52 6.24 -9.05 -13.21
CA HIS A 52 5.23 -8.76 -14.23
C HIS A 52 4.73 -10.03 -14.91
N PHE A 53 5.64 -10.82 -15.49
CA PHE A 53 5.27 -11.94 -16.35
C PHE A 53 4.77 -13.16 -15.58
N PHE A 54 5.47 -13.54 -14.50
CA PHE A 54 5.11 -14.71 -13.69
C PHE A 54 4.22 -14.35 -12.49
N GLY A 55 4.37 -13.16 -11.92
CA GLY A 55 3.52 -12.68 -10.82
C GLY A 55 2.20 -12.06 -11.30
N GLY A 56 2.16 -11.53 -12.53
CA GLY A 56 0.93 -10.98 -13.10
C GLY A 56 0.57 -9.58 -12.58
N ILE A 57 1.53 -8.86 -12.01
CA ILE A 57 1.37 -7.48 -11.53
C ILE A 57 1.80 -6.53 -12.66
N HIS A 58 0.82 -6.07 -13.43
CA HIS A 58 1.06 -5.28 -14.65
C HIS A 58 1.43 -3.83 -14.35
N GLU A 59 1.22 -3.37 -13.13
CA GLU A 59 1.57 -2.03 -12.67
C GLU A 59 3.09 -1.83 -12.59
N ILE A 60 3.86 -2.92 -12.51
CA ILE A 60 5.32 -2.85 -12.32
C ILE A 60 6.06 -2.31 -13.55
N TYR A 61 5.50 -2.38 -14.76
CA TYR A 61 6.13 -1.79 -15.94
C TYR A 61 5.71 -0.32 -16.17
N PHE A 62 4.68 0.19 -15.50
CA PHE A 62 4.24 1.59 -15.65
C PHE A 62 5.32 2.61 -15.31
N PRO A 63 6.15 2.42 -14.26
CA PRO A 63 7.21 3.37 -13.94
C PRO A 63 8.20 3.56 -15.08
N TYR A 64 8.50 2.49 -15.81
CA TYR A 64 9.39 2.52 -16.96
C TYR A 64 8.80 3.35 -18.11
N ILE A 65 7.48 3.29 -18.30
CA ILE A 65 6.77 4.13 -19.27
C ILE A 65 6.73 5.59 -18.82
N LEU A 66 6.46 5.85 -17.55
CA LEU A 66 6.39 7.21 -17.03
C LEU A 66 7.75 7.93 -17.09
N MET A 67 8.87 7.22 -16.95
CA MET A 67 10.22 7.77 -17.16
C MET A 67 10.41 8.26 -18.60
N LYS A 68 9.78 7.59 -19.58
CA LYS A 68 9.86 7.88 -21.01
C LYS A 68 8.49 7.70 -21.67
N PRO A 69 7.61 8.72 -21.64
CA PRO A 69 6.23 8.62 -22.13
C PRO A 69 6.09 8.15 -23.58
N ALA A 70 7.11 8.35 -24.42
CA ALA A 70 7.14 7.80 -25.78
C ALA A 70 6.97 6.27 -25.83
N LEU A 71 7.31 5.55 -24.75
CA LEU A 71 7.11 4.11 -24.62
C LEU A 71 5.64 3.68 -24.57
N ILE A 72 4.70 4.61 -24.40
CA ILE A 72 3.26 4.35 -24.63
C ILE A 72 3.05 3.81 -26.06
N LEU A 73 3.80 4.30 -27.04
CA LEU A 73 3.74 3.79 -28.42
C LEU A 73 4.15 2.32 -28.51
N ALA A 74 5.14 1.89 -27.72
CA ALA A 74 5.55 0.49 -27.65
C ALA A 74 4.46 -0.38 -27.02
N ALA A 75 3.80 0.11 -25.95
CA ALA A 75 2.69 -0.58 -25.32
C ALA A 75 1.50 -0.74 -26.27
N ILE A 76 1.14 0.33 -26.99
CA ILE A 76 0.06 0.31 -28.00
C ILE A 76 0.41 -0.66 -29.12
N ALA A 77 1.60 -0.57 -29.70
CA ALA A 77 2.02 -1.46 -30.80
C ALA A 77 2.03 -2.93 -30.39
N GLY A 78 2.54 -3.25 -29.19
CA GLY A 78 2.47 -4.59 -28.61
C GLY A 78 1.04 -5.05 -28.36
N GLY A 79 0.19 -4.19 -27.80
CA GLY A 79 -1.21 -4.50 -27.51
C GLY A 79 -2.02 -4.79 -28.77
N VAL A 80 -1.88 -3.96 -29.81
CA VAL A 80 -2.55 -4.12 -31.11
C VAL A 80 -2.09 -5.39 -31.81
N SER A 81 -0.77 -5.62 -31.91
CA SER A 81 -0.22 -6.81 -32.58
C SER A 81 -0.57 -8.12 -31.86
N GLY A 82 -0.54 -8.14 -30.53
CA GLY A 82 -0.99 -9.27 -29.73
C GLY A 82 -2.48 -9.55 -29.91
N THR A 83 -3.31 -8.51 -29.81
CA THR A 83 -4.76 -8.61 -30.00
C THR A 83 -5.12 -9.14 -31.38
N PHE A 84 -4.46 -8.61 -32.41
CA PHE A 84 -4.63 -9.09 -33.78
C PHE A 84 -4.26 -10.58 -33.92
N THR A 85 -3.14 -10.99 -33.32
CA THR A 85 -2.71 -12.39 -33.32
C THR A 85 -3.70 -13.30 -32.59
N PHE A 86 -4.25 -12.85 -31.46
CA PHE A 86 -5.31 -13.58 -30.75
C PHE A 86 -6.56 -13.74 -31.61
N GLN A 87 -6.99 -12.69 -32.30
CA GLN A 87 -8.15 -12.75 -33.19
C GLN A 87 -7.90 -13.67 -34.38
N LEU A 88 -6.74 -13.56 -35.03
CA LEU A 88 -6.35 -14.36 -36.19
C LEU A 88 -6.30 -15.87 -35.87
N LEU A 89 -5.74 -16.23 -34.71
CA LEU A 89 -5.59 -17.62 -34.29
C LEU A 89 -6.77 -18.14 -33.45
N GLY A 90 -7.80 -17.32 -33.25
CA GLY A 90 -8.96 -17.66 -32.42
C GLY A 90 -8.61 -17.98 -30.97
N ALA A 91 -7.65 -17.26 -30.37
CA ALA A 91 -7.26 -17.44 -28.98
C ALA A 91 -8.35 -16.93 -28.01
N GLY A 92 -8.42 -17.52 -26.82
CA GLY A 92 -9.31 -17.03 -25.75
C GLY A 92 -9.13 -17.82 -24.46
N LEU A 93 -9.65 -17.26 -23.36
CA LEU A 93 -9.65 -17.91 -22.04
C LEU A 93 -11.07 -18.33 -21.64
N LYS A 94 -11.17 -19.33 -20.76
CA LYS A 94 -12.45 -19.77 -20.18
C LYS A 94 -13.01 -18.75 -19.19
N ALA A 95 -12.14 -18.05 -18.49
CA ALA A 95 -12.46 -17.04 -17.49
C ALA A 95 -11.35 -15.97 -17.46
N ALA A 96 -11.61 -14.86 -16.76
CA ALA A 96 -10.60 -13.84 -16.52
C ALA A 96 -9.42 -14.43 -15.72
N ALA A 97 -8.19 -14.13 -16.13
CA ALA A 97 -6.99 -14.50 -15.39
C ALA A 97 -6.69 -13.41 -14.33
N SER A 98 -6.67 -13.81 -13.06
CA SER A 98 -6.28 -12.93 -11.95
C SER A 98 -5.40 -13.71 -10.96
N PRO A 99 -4.15 -13.28 -10.70
CA PRO A 99 -3.43 -12.18 -11.36
C PRO A 99 -3.24 -12.40 -12.87
N GLY A 100 -2.86 -11.35 -13.61
CA GLY A 100 -2.63 -11.40 -15.06
C GLY A 100 -1.33 -12.11 -15.47
N SER A 101 -0.92 -13.16 -14.75
CA SER A 101 0.34 -13.86 -14.98
C SER A 101 0.24 -14.85 -16.13
N ILE A 102 1.37 -15.17 -16.76
CA ILE A 102 1.40 -16.21 -17.80
C ILE A 102 0.92 -17.56 -17.24
N ILE A 103 1.18 -17.84 -15.96
CA ILE A 103 0.76 -19.07 -15.29
C ILE A 103 -0.78 -19.10 -15.20
N ALA A 104 -1.39 -18.03 -14.71
CA ALA A 104 -2.86 -17.92 -14.61
C ALA A 104 -3.52 -17.98 -16.00
N ILE A 105 -2.94 -17.32 -17.00
CA ILE A 105 -3.42 -17.36 -18.38
C ILE A 105 -3.38 -18.78 -18.93
N LEU A 106 -2.29 -19.51 -18.75
CA LEU A 106 -2.18 -20.91 -19.21
C LEU A 106 -3.17 -21.84 -18.47
N LEU A 107 -3.40 -21.61 -17.17
CA LEU A 107 -4.42 -22.35 -16.41
C LEU A 107 -5.83 -22.10 -16.95
N MET A 108 -6.14 -20.87 -17.33
CA MET A 108 -7.45 -20.48 -17.87
C MET A 108 -7.60 -20.76 -19.37
N THR A 109 -6.53 -21.20 -20.04
CA THR A 109 -6.54 -21.51 -21.47
C THR A 109 -7.21 -22.87 -21.72
N PRO A 110 -8.21 -22.95 -22.63
CA PRO A 110 -8.81 -24.22 -23.02
C PRO A 110 -7.85 -25.09 -23.84
N LYS A 111 -8.08 -26.41 -23.77
CA LYS A 111 -7.33 -27.41 -24.57
C LYS A 111 -7.42 -27.03 -26.05
N GLY A 112 -6.28 -27.06 -26.74
CA GLY A 112 -6.17 -26.66 -28.16
C GLY A 112 -5.94 -25.17 -28.42
N SER A 113 -6.08 -24.28 -27.42
CA SER A 113 -5.84 -22.84 -27.60
C SER A 113 -4.46 -22.35 -27.10
N TYR A 114 -3.65 -23.23 -26.50
CA TYR A 114 -2.35 -22.89 -25.93
C TYR A 114 -1.40 -22.22 -26.92
N LEU A 115 -1.28 -22.80 -28.12
CA LEU A 115 -0.39 -22.27 -29.15
C LEU A 115 -0.84 -20.87 -29.61
N ALA A 116 -2.14 -20.66 -29.77
CA ALA A 116 -2.71 -19.37 -30.14
C ALA A 116 -2.47 -18.29 -29.07
N VAL A 117 -2.67 -18.64 -27.79
CA VAL A 117 -2.42 -17.75 -26.65
C VAL A 117 -0.93 -17.42 -26.51
N LEU A 118 -0.05 -18.42 -26.52
CA LEU A 118 1.38 -18.20 -26.42
C LEU A 118 1.92 -17.38 -27.60
N SER A 119 1.42 -17.62 -28.81
CA SER A 119 1.81 -16.86 -30.00
C SER A 119 1.44 -15.38 -29.87
N GLY A 120 0.22 -15.05 -29.42
CA GLY A 120 -0.18 -13.65 -29.25
C GLY A 120 0.57 -12.93 -28.12
N VAL A 121 0.85 -13.61 -27.01
CA VAL A 121 1.72 -13.06 -25.94
C VAL A 121 3.13 -12.81 -26.46
N PHE A 122 3.69 -13.77 -27.21
CA PHE A 122 5.03 -13.67 -27.79
C PHE A 122 5.13 -12.55 -28.82
N VAL A 123 4.20 -12.47 -29.78
CA VAL A 123 4.17 -11.40 -30.79
C VAL A 123 4.05 -10.03 -30.12
N ALA A 124 3.17 -9.89 -29.13
CA ALA A 124 3.04 -8.65 -28.38
C ALA A 124 4.35 -8.22 -27.71
N ALA A 125 5.07 -9.17 -27.10
CA ALA A 125 6.35 -8.91 -26.46
C ALA A 125 7.45 -8.55 -27.47
N VAL A 126 7.52 -9.24 -28.62
CA VAL A 126 8.50 -8.94 -29.66
C VAL A 126 8.25 -7.55 -30.26
N VAL A 127 7.01 -7.23 -30.59
CA VAL A 127 6.68 -5.93 -31.20
C VAL A 127 6.92 -4.78 -30.21
N SER A 128 6.46 -4.89 -28.96
CA SER A 128 6.74 -3.84 -27.97
C SER A 128 8.22 -3.72 -27.66
N PHE A 129 8.96 -4.83 -27.60
CA PHE A 129 10.42 -4.83 -27.45
C PHE A 129 11.11 -4.07 -28.58
N LEU A 130 10.76 -4.33 -29.84
CA LEU A 130 11.39 -3.68 -30.99
C LEU A 130 11.14 -2.17 -30.98
N VAL A 131 9.90 -1.74 -30.76
CA VAL A 131 9.53 -0.32 -30.70
C VAL A 131 10.22 0.36 -29.52
N ALA A 132 10.16 -0.25 -28.32
CA ALA A 132 10.84 0.28 -27.13
C ALA A 132 12.36 0.35 -27.31
N SER A 133 12.96 -0.65 -27.96
CA SER A 133 14.40 -0.67 -28.25
C SER A 133 14.82 0.49 -29.15
N VAL A 134 14.02 0.82 -30.18
CA VAL A 134 14.28 1.97 -31.05
C VAL A 134 14.18 3.27 -30.26
N ILE A 135 13.16 3.41 -29.41
CA ILE A 135 12.97 4.60 -28.56
C ILE A 135 14.15 4.77 -27.58
N LEU A 136 14.53 3.71 -26.87
CA LEU A 136 15.61 3.75 -25.87
C LEU A 136 16.99 3.94 -26.50
N LYS A 137 17.25 3.39 -27.69
CA LYS A 137 18.52 3.60 -28.41
C LYS A 137 18.70 5.02 -28.91
N HIS A 138 17.62 5.70 -29.29
CA HIS A 138 17.66 7.09 -29.73
C HIS A 138 17.58 8.09 -28.57
N ASP A 139 17.48 7.59 -27.34
CA ASP A 139 17.43 8.42 -26.16
C ASP A 139 18.80 9.01 -25.83
N LYS A 140 18.92 10.33 -26.02
CA LYS A 140 20.12 11.10 -25.73
C LYS A 140 20.23 11.51 -24.26
N SER A 141 19.23 11.25 -23.42
CA SER A 141 19.33 11.59 -22.00
C SER A 141 20.43 10.79 -21.31
N THR A 142 21.03 11.41 -20.31
CA THR A 142 22.04 10.78 -19.47
C THR A 142 21.39 9.85 -18.45
N GLY A 143 22.18 8.99 -17.80
CA GLY A 143 21.67 8.09 -16.76
C GLY A 143 21.10 8.83 -15.54
N ASP A 144 21.61 10.04 -15.26
CA ASP A 144 21.18 10.87 -14.14
C ASP A 144 19.79 11.49 -14.37
N ASP A 145 19.47 11.93 -15.59
CA ASP A 145 18.12 12.43 -15.95
C ASP A 145 17.02 11.38 -15.74
N LEU A 146 17.39 10.09 -15.84
CA LEU A 146 16.48 8.97 -15.61
C LEU A 146 16.35 8.63 -14.13
N ALA A 147 17.43 8.81 -13.35
CA ALA A 147 17.42 8.63 -11.91
C ALA A 147 16.59 9.72 -11.21
N GLU A 148 16.67 10.97 -11.66
CA GLU A 148 15.82 12.06 -11.16
C GLU A 148 14.34 11.79 -11.42
N LYS A 149 13.96 11.39 -12.63
CA LYS A 149 12.56 11.02 -12.95
C LYS A 149 12.08 9.80 -12.19
N GLN A 150 12.99 8.88 -11.84
CA GLN A 150 12.66 7.75 -10.99
C GLN A 150 12.44 8.18 -9.54
N ALA A 151 13.27 9.08 -9.02
CA ALA A 151 13.11 9.66 -7.69
C ALA A 151 11.83 10.50 -7.57
N GLU A 152 11.54 11.34 -8.57
CA GLU A 152 10.32 12.15 -8.65
C GLU A 152 9.07 11.26 -8.69
N MET A 153 9.13 10.13 -9.39
CA MET A 153 8.02 9.19 -9.48
C MET A 153 7.88 8.29 -8.26
N GLU A 154 8.97 7.89 -7.60
CA GLU A 154 8.91 7.24 -6.29
C GLU A 154 8.37 8.22 -5.24
N ALA A 155 8.70 9.51 -5.32
CA ALA A 155 8.11 10.56 -4.49
C ALA A 155 6.60 10.74 -4.78
N MET A 156 6.20 10.83 -6.05
CA MET A 156 4.78 10.90 -6.44
C MET A 156 4.01 9.61 -6.10
N LYS A 157 4.65 8.44 -6.16
CA LYS A 157 4.06 7.17 -5.70
C LYS A 157 3.98 7.10 -4.18
N ALA A 158 4.95 7.65 -3.45
CA ALA A 158 4.88 7.77 -2.00
C ALA A 158 3.75 8.74 -1.59
N GLU A 159 3.50 9.77 -2.41
CA GLU A 159 2.38 10.68 -2.28
C GLU A 159 1.03 10.01 -2.65
N SER A 160 1.01 9.19 -3.70
CA SER A 160 -0.20 8.53 -4.24
C SER A 160 -0.56 7.20 -3.58
N LYS A 161 0.40 6.50 -2.96
CA LYS A 161 0.17 5.26 -2.20
C LYS A 161 -0.35 5.53 -0.78
N GLY A 162 -0.59 6.81 -0.45
CA GLY A 162 -0.70 7.25 0.91
C GLY A 162 0.69 7.15 1.53
N LYS A 163 1.20 8.29 1.98
CA LYS A 163 2.05 8.42 3.17
C LYS A 163 2.86 7.15 3.52
N GLU A 164 4.19 7.25 3.45
CA GLU A 164 4.93 6.90 4.65
C GLU A 164 4.13 7.45 5.84
N MET A 165 3.82 6.59 6.82
CA MET A 165 3.38 6.98 8.15
C MET A 165 3.95 8.38 8.45
N PRO A 166 3.10 9.40 8.62
CA PRO A 166 3.56 10.78 8.56
C PRO A 166 4.69 10.95 9.57
N SER A 167 5.87 11.29 9.06
CA SER A 167 6.91 11.89 9.88
C SER A 167 6.26 13.08 10.59
N SER A 168 6.42 13.06 11.92
CA SER A 168 5.68 13.86 12.89
C SER A 168 5.94 15.37 12.76
N GLN A 169 5.30 16.02 11.79
CA GLN A 169 5.17 17.49 11.78
C GLN A 169 3.95 18.01 11.01
N ALA A 170 3.17 17.16 10.33
CA ALA A 170 1.90 17.55 9.67
C ALA A 170 0.67 16.75 10.17
N ALA A 171 0.74 16.22 11.40
CA ALA A 171 -0.34 15.44 12.02
C ALA A 171 -0.88 16.07 13.31
N GLN A 172 -0.77 17.40 13.44
CA GLN A 172 -1.36 18.13 14.56
C GLN A 172 -2.73 18.74 14.25
N ASP A 173 -3.19 18.73 12.99
CA ASP A 173 -4.45 19.39 12.59
C ASP A 173 -5.59 18.45 12.10
N SER A 174 -5.47 17.12 12.20
CA SER A 174 -6.50 16.21 11.64
C SER A 174 -7.05 15.13 12.58
N VAL A 175 -6.68 15.14 13.87
CA VAL A 175 -7.20 14.16 14.85
C VAL A 175 -8.53 14.59 15.47
N ASP A 176 -8.95 15.86 15.33
CA ASP A 176 -10.22 16.34 15.89
C ASP A 176 -11.46 16.04 15.02
N SER A 177 -11.29 15.61 13.77
CA SER A 177 -12.36 15.75 12.78
C SER A 177 -13.32 14.55 12.69
N TYR A 178 -12.92 13.34 13.11
CA TYR A 178 -13.75 12.13 12.97
C TYR A 178 -14.57 11.77 14.23
N ALA A 179 -14.32 12.44 15.37
CA ALA A 179 -14.89 12.09 16.67
C ALA A 179 -16.42 12.12 16.72
N ASP A 180 -17.03 13.00 15.91
CA ASP A 180 -18.48 13.20 15.89
C ASP A 180 -19.21 12.44 14.76
N VAL A 181 -18.51 11.62 13.97
CA VAL A 181 -19.09 10.97 12.79
C VAL A 181 -20.02 9.81 13.19
N LYS A 182 -21.32 9.99 12.99
CA LYS A 182 -22.38 9.00 13.27
C LYS A 182 -22.98 8.38 12.00
N LYS A 183 -22.83 9.06 10.87
CA LYS A 183 -23.46 8.68 9.60
C LYS A 183 -22.53 9.00 8.44
N ILE A 184 -22.43 8.05 7.52
CA ILE A 184 -21.63 8.18 6.29
C ILE A 184 -22.56 8.07 5.09
N ILE A 185 -22.55 9.08 4.22
CA ILE A 185 -23.34 9.11 3.00
C ILE A 185 -22.42 9.21 1.79
N PHE A 186 -22.55 8.25 0.88
CA PHE A 186 -21.97 8.32 -0.45
C PHE A 186 -22.89 9.08 -1.39
N ALA A 187 -22.40 10.19 -1.96
CA ALA A 187 -23.17 11.02 -2.87
C ALA A 187 -22.58 11.02 -4.29
N CYS A 188 -23.43 10.73 -5.27
CA CYS A 188 -23.12 10.93 -6.69
C CYS A 188 -24.30 11.62 -7.39
N ASP A 189 -24.18 11.94 -8.68
CA ASP A 189 -25.19 12.72 -9.40
C ASP A 189 -26.60 12.07 -9.36
N ALA A 190 -26.68 10.77 -9.67
CA ALA A 190 -27.94 10.01 -9.69
C ALA A 190 -28.26 9.27 -8.37
N GLY A 191 -27.26 9.03 -7.52
CA GLY A 191 -27.43 8.34 -6.23
C GLY A 191 -27.68 6.83 -6.27
N MET A 192 -27.64 6.15 -7.43
CA MET A 192 -27.95 4.72 -7.56
C MET A 192 -26.85 3.87 -8.23
N GLY A 193 -25.73 4.48 -8.63
CA GLY A 193 -24.66 3.83 -9.39
C GLY A 193 -23.43 3.51 -8.54
N SER A 194 -22.32 4.15 -8.90
CA SER A 194 -21.01 4.01 -8.24
C SER A 194 -21.05 4.28 -6.72
N SER A 195 -21.89 5.22 -6.27
CA SER A 195 -22.09 5.52 -4.85
C SER A 195 -22.72 4.36 -4.06
N ALA A 196 -23.62 3.58 -4.67
CA ALA A 196 -24.24 2.43 -4.03
C ALA A 196 -23.22 1.29 -3.81
N MET A 197 -22.30 1.12 -4.77
CA MET A 197 -21.23 0.14 -4.65
C MET A 197 -20.18 0.57 -3.63
N GLY A 198 -19.76 1.84 -3.63
CA GLY A 198 -18.85 2.41 -2.63
C GLY A 198 -19.41 2.31 -1.20
N ALA A 199 -20.68 2.66 -1.01
CA ALA A 199 -21.37 2.51 0.27
C ALA A 199 -21.42 1.05 0.74
N SER A 200 -21.61 0.10 -0.19
CA SER A 200 -21.64 -1.33 0.14
C SER A 200 -20.26 -1.85 0.56
N LEU A 201 -19.21 -1.46 -0.16
CA LEU A 201 -17.82 -1.80 0.18
C LEU A 201 -17.42 -1.25 1.55
N LEU A 202 -17.70 0.03 1.82
CA LEU A 202 -17.37 0.64 3.11
C LEU A 202 -18.20 0.00 4.23
N ARG A 203 -19.50 -0.25 4.01
CA ARG A 203 -20.36 -0.93 4.99
C ARG A 203 -19.83 -2.31 5.36
N ASP A 204 -19.33 -3.07 4.38
CA ASP A 204 -18.74 -4.39 4.64
C ASP A 204 -17.41 -4.27 5.39
N LYS A 205 -16.58 -3.25 5.11
CA LYS A 205 -15.33 -2.98 5.85
C LYS A 205 -15.60 -2.54 7.30
N VAL A 206 -16.56 -1.64 7.52
CA VAL A 206 -16.99 -1.17 8.86
C VAL A 206 -17.53 -2.34 9.69
N LYS A 207 -18.36 -3.21 9.10
CA LYS A 207 -18.85 -4.44 9.75
C LYS A 207 -17.71 -5.39 10.12
N LYS A 208 -16.77 -5.64 9.20
CA LYS A 208 -15.58 -6.47 9.46
C LYS A 208 -14.67 -5.89 10.55
N ALA A 209 -14.62 -4.56 10.66
CA ALA A 209 -13.87 -3.87 11.70
C ALA A 209 -14.55 -3.86 13.08
N GLY A 210 -15.79 -4.38 13.19
CA GLY A 210 -16.52 -4.48 14.46
C GLY A 210 -17.22 -3.21 14.91
N ILE A 211 -17.30 -2.17 14.07
CA ILE A 211 -17.91 -0.88 14.38
C ILE A 211 -19.43 -1.00 14.17
N LYS A 212 -20.22 -0.82 15.24
CA LYS A 212 -21.68 -1.04 15.21
C LYS A 212 -22.52 0.24 15.14
N ASP A 213 -21.97 1.38 15.53
CA ASP A 213 -22.73 2.62 15.75
C ASP A 213 -22.72 3.59 14.56
N ILE A 214 -22.22 3.16 13.40
CA ILE A 214 -22.10 4.01 12.21
C ILE A 214 -22.95 3.48 11.07
N SER A 215 -23.88 4.31 10.59
CA SER A 215 -24.73 3.98 9.44
C SER A 215 -24.07 4.42 8.13
N VAL A 216 -24.02 3.52 7.14
CA VAL A 216 -23.43 3.80 5.82
C VAL A 216 -24.50 3.65 4.73
N THR A 217 -24.82 4.75 4.05
CA THR A 217 -25.86 4.81 3.00
C THR A 217 -25.37 5.58 1.76
N ASN A 218 -26.20 5.65 0.72
CA ASN A 218 -25.93 6.42 -0.49
C ASN A 218 -27.15 7.26 -0.91
N THR A 219 -26.91 8.39 -1.55
CA THR A 219 -27.96 9.27 -2.08
C THR A 219 -27.46 10.10 -3.27
N ALA A 220 -28.36 10.88 -3.89
CA ALA A 220 -27.97 11.86 -4.90
C ALA A 220 -27.46 13.15 -4.23
N VAL A 221 -26.46 13.82 -4.81
CA VAL A 221 -25.90 15.08 -4.26
C VAL A 221 -27.01 16.12 -4.01
N ASN A 222 -27.98 16.21 -4.92
CA ASN A 222 -29.12 17.13 -4.80
C ASN A 222 -30.09 16.80 -3.66
N ARG A 223 -30.01 15.60 -3.07
CA ARG A 223 -30.84 15.13 -1.95
C ARG A 223 -30.08 15.10 -0.62
N LEU A 224 -28.84 15.58 -0.58
CA LEU A 224 -28.09 15.73 0.67
C LEU A 224 -28.79 16.72 1.61
N LYS A 225 -28.80 16.37 2.89
CA LYS A 225 -29.32 17.21 3.97
C LYS A 225 -28.19 17.49 4.95
N ASP A 226 -28.09 18.72 5.41
CA ASP A 226 -27.09 19.14 6.37
C ASP A 226 -27.47 18.61 7.75
N GLU A 227 -26.66 17.71 8.29
CA GLU A 227 -26.87 17.02 9.57
C GLU A 227 -25.53 16.98 10.33
N GLN A 228 -25.54 17.22 11.64
CA GLN A 228 -24.33 17.14 12.46
C GLN A 228 -23.82 15.71 12.57
N GLY A 229 -22.49 15.53 12.54
CA GLY A 229 -21.87 14.21 12.59
C GLY A 229 -22.02 13.40 11.29
N LEU A 230 -22.31 14.08 10.18
CA LEU A 230 -22.38 13.50 8.85
C LEU A 230 -21.02 13.55 8.15
N LEU A 231 -20.60 12.42 7.61
CA LEU A 231 -19.48 12.31 6.67
C LEU A 231 -20.03 12.08 5.26
N VAL A 232 -19.73 12.99 4.34
CA VAL A 232 -20.13 12.91 2.94
C VAL A 232 -18.93 12.48 2.09
N VAL A 233 -19.09 11.37 1.35
CA VAL A 233 -18.09 10.85 0.42
C VAL A 233 -18.56 11.07 -1.02
N THR A 234 -17.78 11.81 -1.81
CA THR A 234 -18.12 12.18 -3.20
C THR A 234 -16.95 11.97 -4.14
N GLN A 235 -17.21 12.00 -5.45
CA GLN A 235 -16.14 12.21 -6.44
C GLN A 235 -15.69 13.67 -6.44
N GLU A 236 -14.45 13.91 -6.83
CA GLU A 236 -13.85 15.25 -6.83
C GLU A 236 -14.68 16.28 -7.62
N GLU A 237 -15.22 15.88 -8.76
CA GLU A 237 -16.11 16.70 -9.61
C GLU A 237 -17.40 17.16 -8.91
N LEU A 238 -17.81 16.47 -7.84
CA LEU A 238 -19.05 16.71 -7.09
C LEU A 238 -18.80 17.25 -5.67
N ALA A 239 -17.53 17.37 -5.26
CA ALA A 239 -17.16 17.77 -3.91
C ALA A 239 -17.64 19.20 -3.57
N GLU A 240 -17.47 20.15 -4.49
CA GLU A 240 -17.91 21.53 -4.29
C GLU A 240 -19.44 21.63 -4.10
N ARG A 241 -20.19 20.87 -4.92
CA ARG A 241 -21.66 20.83 -4.82
C ARG A 241 -22.13 20.22 -3.49
N ALA A 242 -21.44 19.20 -3.00
CA ALA A 242 -21.76 18.61 -1.71
C ALA A 242 -21.43 19.55 -0.54
N LEU A 243 -20.31 20.27 -0.61
CA LEU A 243 -19.92 21.26 0.39
C LEU A 243 -20.96 22.39 0.49
N GLN A 244 -21.46 22.87 -0.65
CA GLN A 244 -22.52 23.91 -0.69
C GLN A 244 -23.86 23.43 -0.09
N ARG A 245 -24.15 22.12 -0.13
CA ARG A 245 -25.39 21.54 0.40
C ARG A 245 -25.30 21.17 1.87
N THR A 246 -24.11 20.77 2.32
CA THR A 246 -23.87 20.25 3.68
C THR A 246 -22.63 20.88 4.28
N PRO A 247 -22.64 22.20 4.55
CA PRO A 247 -21.47 22.92 5.05
C PRO A 247 -21.05 22.48 6.46
N SER A 248 -21.94 21.89 7.25
CA SER A 248 -21.64 21.40 8.60
C SER A 248 -21.10 19.96 8.61
N ALA A 249 -21.18 19.25 7.49
CA ALA A 249 -20.71 17.88 7.35
C ALA A 249 -19.21 17.83 7.06
N MET A 250 -18.56 16.73 7.45
CA MET A 250 -17.22 16.41 6.98
C MET A 250 -17.29 15.92 5.53
N HIS A 251 -16.35 16.38 4.69
CA HIS A 251 -16.29 15.99 3.28
C HIS A 251 -15.01 15.22 2.96
N VAL A 252 -15.16 14.10 2.26
CA VAL A 252 -14.04 13.33 1.69
C VAL A 252 -14.29 13.11 0.21
N SER A 253 -13.37 13.56 -0.63
CA SER A 253 -13.37 13.28 -2.06
C SER A 253 -12.59 12.01 -2.37
N VAL A 254 -13.08 11.19 -3.29
CA VAL A 254 -12.41 9.99 -3.82
C VAL A 254 -12.38 10.01 -5.34
N ASP A 255 -11.33 9.47 -5.95
CA ASP A 255 -11.21 9.45 -7.41
C ASP A 255 -12.16 8.40 -8.02
N ASN A 256 -12.27 7.24 -7.36
CA ASN A 256 -13.12 6.13 -7.79
C ASN A 256 -13.82 5.47 -6.60
N PHE A 257 -15.12 5.23 -6.73
CA PHE A 257 -15.90 4.59 -5.68
C PHE A 257 -15.64 3.08 -5.53
N LEU A 258 -15.11 2.42 -6.57
CA LEU A 258 -14.90 0.97 -6.58
C LEU A 258 -13.66 0.54 -5.78
N SER A 259 -12.65 1.40 -5.73
CA SER A 259 -11.37 1.09 -5.11
C SER A 259 -10.69 2.40 -4.74
N SER A 260 -10.83 2.80 -3.47
CA SER A 260 -10.12 3.94 -2.93
C SER A 260 -9.38 3.54 -1.65
N PRO A 261 -8.07 3.84 -1.54
CA PRO A 261 -7.32 3.63 -0.29
C PRO A 261 -7.87 4.49 0.85
N LYS A 262 -8.56 5.61 0.54
CA LYS A 262 -9.22 6.46 1.54
C LYS A 262 -10.28 5.73 2.35
N TYR A 263 -10.84 4.62 1.85
CA TYR A 263 -11.78 3.81 2.63
C TYR A 263 -11.11 3.11 3.82
N ASP A 264 -9.86 2.66 3.64
CA ASP A 264 -9.11 2.03 4.72
C ASP A 264 -8.70 3.07 5.76
N GLU A 265 -8.37 4.30 5.33
CA GLU A 265 -8.14 5.43 6.23
C GLU A 265 -9.38 5.80 7.04
N ILE A 266 -10.56 5.91 6.40
CA ILE A 266 -11.83 6.16 7.09
C ILE A 266 -12.09 5.08 8.14
N VAL A 267 -11.94 3.81 7.78
CA VAL A 267 -12.18 2.69 8.72
C VAL A 267 -11.15 2.69 9.85
N ALA A 268 -9.88 2.98 9.58
CA ALA A 268 -8.84 3.06 10.60
C ALA A 268 -9.11 4.20 11.60
N ASN A 269 -9.48 5.38 11.10
CA ASN A 269 -9.80 6.54 11.94
C ASN A 269 -11.06 6.30 12.79
N LEU A 270 -12.10 5.70 12.20
CA LEU A 270 -13.32 5.34 12.95
C LEU A 270 -13.06 4.26 13.99
N LYS A 271 -12.22 3.26 13.69
CA LYS A 271 -11.84 2.21 14.63
C LYS A 271 -11.03 2.75 15.80
N ALA A 272 -10.11 3.67 15.55
CA ALA A 272 -9.35 4.35 16.59
C ALA A 272 -10.27 5.08 17.58
N LEU A 273 -11.38 5.66 17.10
CA LEU A 273 -12.36 6.35 17.93
C LEU A 273 -13.31 5.41 18.68
N SER A 274 -13.80 4.34 18.05
CA SER A 274 -14.63 3.34 18.75
C SER A 274 -13.87 2.67 19.91
N GLN A 275 -12.55 2.53 19.81
CA GLN A 275 -11.74 2.01 20.93
C GLN A 275 -11.44 3.04 22.03
N ILE A 276 -11.72 4.32 21.79
CA ILE A 276 -11.63 5.39 22.80
C ILE A 276 -12.95 5.53 23.59
N GLN A 277 -14.10 5.20 23.00
CA GLN A 277 -15.42 5.37 23.63
C GLN A 277 -15.84 4.25 24.60
N ASP A 278 -15.18 3.07 24.58
CA ASP A 278 -15.54 1.91 25.42
C ASP A 278 -14.83 1.84 26.80
N LYS A 279 -14.23 2.93 27.28
CA LYS A 279 -13.62 2.98 28.63
C LYS A 279 -14.11 4.18 29.45
N PRO A 280 -14.48 4.00 30.73
CA PRO A 280 -14.88 5.11 31.61
C PRO A 280 -13.75 6.13 31.77
N GLN A 281 -14.12 7.42 31.73
CA GLN A 281 -13.27 8.58 32.00
C GLN A 281 -12.38 8.35 33.23
N ALA A 282 -11.06 8.41 33.04
CA ALA A 282 -10.11 8.77 34.07
C ALA A 282 -9.69 10.23 33.83
N THR A 283 -9.87 10.99 34.89
CA THR A 283 -9.76 12.44 35.07
C THR A 283 -8.51 13.08 34.48
N GLU A 284 -8.71 14.28 33.95
CA GLU A 284 -7.69 15.29 33.68
C GLU A 284 -6.67 15.36 34.84
N ASN A 285 -5.37 15.30 34.51
CA ASN A 285 -4.36 16.01 35.27
C ASN A 285 -3.17 16.37 34.39
N THR A 286 -3.11 17.66 34.09
CA THR A 286 -1.91 18.51 33.98
C THR A 286 -0.72 17.98 33.18
N VAL A 287 -0.59 18.55 31.98
CA VAL A 287 0.68 18.73 31.29
C VAL A 287 1.69 19.41 32.23
N LYS A 288 2.74 18.69 32.60
CA LYS A 288 4.00 19.29 33.05
C LYS A 288 5.10 18.85 32.09
N THR A 289 5.68 19.85 31.44
CA THR A 289 6.97 19.81 30.76
C THR A 289 8.02 19.15 31.65
N ALA A 290 8.78 18.17 31.14
CA ALA A 290 9.95 17.65 31.83
C ALA A 290 11.08 17.35 30.84
N GLU A 291 12.25 17.81 31.23
CA GLU A 291 13.52 17.88 30.51
C GLU A 291 14.25 16.52 30.44
N ALA A 292 15.40 16.55 29.78
CA ALA A 292 16.34 15.46 29.55
C ALA A 292 16.57 14.51 30.76
N GLY A 293 16.39 13.20 30.55
CA GLY A 293 16.85 12.16 31.46
C GLY A 293 15.88 11.00 31.75
N ASP A 294 14.66 11.01 31.21
CA ASP A 294 13.66 9.99 31.58
C ASP A 294 13.68 8.77 30.63
N LEU A 295 13.96 7.59 31.19
CA LEU A 295 13.90 6.29 30.49
C LEU A 295 12.45 5.81 30.28
N GLY A 296 11.46 6.70 30.45
CA GLY A 296 10.05 6.38 30.44
C GLY A 296 9.64 5.57 31.68
N ASN A 297 8.33 5.37 31.83
CA ASN A 297 7.72 4.62 32.93
C ASN A 297 7.91 3.09 32.75
N VAL A 298 9.16 2.64 32.68
CA VAL A 298 9.56 1.24 32.47
C VAL A 298 9.85 0.59 33.83
N ASP A 299 9.13 -0.49 34.12
CA ASP A 299 9.37 -1.36 35.26
C ASP A 299 10.41 -2.44 34.93
N PHE A 300 11.69 -2.07 35.10
CA PHE A 300 12.84 -2.94 34.85
C PHE A 300 12.88 -4.18 35.77
N THR A 301 12.06 -4.26 36.83
CA THR A 301 12.04 -5.42 37.71
C THR A 301 11.34 -6.63 37.08
N LYS A 302 10.44 -6.37 36.12
CA LYS A 302 9.64 -7.39 35.42
C LYS A 302 10.23 -7.82 34.08
N VAL A 303 11.24 -7.11 33.57
CA VAL A 303 11.82 -7.38 32.26
C VAL A 303 12.59 -8.70 32.29
N GLU A 304 12.09 -9.68 31.53
CA GLU A 304 12.74 -10.98 31.33
C GLU A 304 13.43 -11.07 29.96
N GLU A 305 13.08 -10.22 28.99
CA GLU A 305 13.68 -10.23 27.66
C GLU A 305 13.71 -8.83 27.02
N VAL A 306 14.84 -8.50 26.38
CA VAL A 306 15.01 -7.28 25.59
C VAL A 306 14.92 -7.59 24.10
N ASN A 307 14.05 -6.87 23.39
CA ASN A 307 13.76 -7.10 21.98
C ASN A 307 14.07 -5.88 21.13
N PHE A 308 14.75 -6.12 20.01
CA PHE A 308 14.87 -5.17 18.91
C PHE A 308 13.98 -5.62 17.76
N ILE A 309 13.17 -4.71 17.22
CA ILE A 309 12.24 -5.04 16.13
C ILE A 309 12.98 -5.06 14.80
N ARG A 310 13.04 -6.24 14.17
CA ARG A 310 13.58 -6.43 12.83
C ARG A 310 12.55 -6.00 11.79
N HIS A 311 12.89 -4.98 11.01
CA HIS A 311 12.13 -4.56 9.84
C HIS A 311 12.88 -4.93 8.56
N ASP A 312 12.15 -5.38 7.52
CA ASP A 312 12.74 -5.93 6.30
C ASP A 312 13.63 -4.93 5.54
N GLN A 313 13.43 -3.63 5.74
CA GLN A 313 14.23 -2.55 5.16
C GLN A 313 15.48 -2.17 5.98
N HIS A 314 15.58 -2.61 7.25
CA HIS A 314 16.65 -2.19 8.19
C HIS A 314 17.24 -3.36 8.99
N ILE A 315 17.32 -4.55 8.38
CA ILE A 315 17.83 -5.77 9.04
C ILE A 315 19.28 -5.58 9.54
N GLY A 316 20.13 -4.88 8.76
CA GLY A 316 21.54 -4.66 9.12
C GLY A 316 21.71 -3.86 10.42
N THR A 317 21.05 -2.71 10.54
CA THR A 317 21.12 -1.83 11.72
C THR A 317 20.59 -2.53 12.97
N VAL A 318 19.48 -3.25 12.86
CA VAL A 318 18.88 -3.98 13.99
C VAL A 318 19.77 -5.14 14.45
N THR A 319 20.40 -5.85 13.52
CA THR A 319 21.33 -6.94 13.83
C THR A 319 22.57 -6.41 14.56
N MET A 320 23.11 -5.28 14.10
CA MET A 320 24.24 -4.60 14.75
C MET A 320 23.86 -4.09 16.14
N ALA A 321 22.71 -3.43 16.28
CA ALA A 321 22.20 -2.94 17.57
C ALA A 321 22.03 -4.07 18.59
N THR A 322 21.40 -5.18 18.16
CA THR A 322 21.21 -6.38 18.99
C THR A 322 22.55 -6.96 19.46
N SER A 323 23.54 -7.07 18.56
CA SER A 323 24.88 -7.59 18.90
C SER A 323 25.61 -6.66 19.87
N LEU A 324 25.67 -5.36 19.57
CA LEU A 324 26.36 -4.38 20.41
C LEU A 324 25.74 -4.26 21.80
N PHE A 325 24.41 -4.31 21.87
CA PHE A 325 23.69 -4.27 23.13
C PHE A 325 23.90 -5.57 23.92
N SER A 326 23.86 -6.74 23.28
CA SER A 326 24.18 -8.03 23.90
C SER A 326 25.61 -8.05 24.47
N ASP A 327 26.59 -7.52 23.73
CA ASP A 327 27.98 -7.44 24.20
C ASP A 327 28.12 -6.48 25.39
N SER A 328 27.34 -5.39 25.41
CA SER A 328 27.30 -4.46 26.54
C SER A 328 26.68 -5.09 27.79
N MET A 329 25.60 -5.87 27.63
CA MET A 329 24.98 -6.65 28.72
C MET A 329 25.96 -7.69 29.29
N LYS A 330 26.71 -8.39 28.44
CA LYS A 330 27.75 -9.35 28.87
C LYS A 330 28.88 -8.67 29.64
N LYS A 331 29.38 -7.53 29.17
CA LYS A 331 30.41 -6.75 29.87
C LYS A 331 29.95 -6.24 31.24
N ALA A 332 28.66 -5.90 31.36
CA ALA A 332 28.03 -5.49 32.61
C ALA A 332 27.56 -6.68 33.48
N ASN A 333 27.85 -7.93 33.08
CA ASN A 333 27.50 -9.17 33.77
C ASN A 333 25.98 -9.35 34.03
N LYS A 334 25.16 -8.90 33.07
CA LYS A 334 23.69 -8.98 33.09
C LYS A 334 23.20 -10.24 32.38
N GLN A 335 22.10 -10.83 32.87
CA GLN A 335 21.59 -12.13 32.39
C GLN A 335 20.35 -12.02 31.51
N THR A 336 19.76 -10.84 31.36
CA THR A 336 18.57 -10.67 30.51
C THR A 336 18.89 -10.98 29.03
N PRO A 337 18.19 -11.93 28.38
CA PRO A 337 18.36 -12.24 26.97
C PRO A 337 18.00 -11.05 26.06
N VAL A 338 18.77 -10.88 24.98
CA VAL A 338 18.60 -9.84 23.97
C VAL A 338 18.36 -10.50 22.62
N LYS A 339 17.24 -10.19 21.95
CA LYS A 339 16.86 -10.80 20.66
C LYS A 339 16.46 -9.76 19.62
N ALA A 340 16.62 -10.14 18.35
CA ALA A 340 16.03 -9.45 17.21
C ALA A 340 14.83 -10.24 16.72
N VAL A 341 13.62 -9.70 16.87
CA VAL A 341 12.35 -10.37 16.53
C VAL A 341 11.59 -9.60 15.46
N ARG A 342 10.82 -10.28 14.60
CA ARG A 342 9.90 -9.55 13.71
C ARG A 342 8.76 -8.95 14.53
N ILE A 343 8.18 -7.87 14.00
CA ILE A 343 7.03 -7.20 14.62
C ILE A 343 5.77 -8.08 14.74
N ASN A 344 5.73 -9.28 14.13
CA ASN A 344 4.62 -10.22 14.28
C ASN A 344 5.01 -11.44 15.15
N GLU A 345 6.27 -11.52 15.59
CA GLU A 345 6.83 -12.62 16.40
C GLU A 345 7.00 -12.18 17.87
N LEU A 346 6.70 -10.91 18.20
CA LEU A 346 6.73 -10.38 19.56
C LEU A 346 5.42 -10.73 20.30
N GLU A 347 5.53 -11.24 21.51
CA GLU A 347 4.41 -11.50 22.42
C GLU A 347 4.03 -10.24 23.21
N ASP A 348 2.72 -9.99 23.40
CA ASP A 348 2.21 -8.82 24.13
C ASP A 348 2.24 -9.10 25.64
N SER A 349 3.34 -8.73 26.30
CA SER A 349 3.52 -8.93 27.74
C SER A 349 4.43 -7.87 28.35
N ASP A 350 4.13 -7.50 29.60
CA ASP A 350 4.94 -6.59 30.43
C ASP A 350 6.33 -7.14 30.79
N LYS A 351 6.63 -8.39 30.42
CA LYS A 351 7.95 -9.01 30.53
C LYS A 351 8.92 -8.62 29.40
N HIS A 352 8.40 -8.12 28.29
CA HIS A 352 9.19 -7.75 27.13
C HIS A 352 9.50 -6.25 27.10
N LEU A 353 10.79 -5.93 27.06
CA LEU A 353 11.29 -4.58 26.85
C LEU A 353 11.69 -4.41 25.39
N VAL A 354 11.08 -3.46 24.68
CA VAL A 354 11.41 -3.16 23.30
C VAL A 354 12.16 -1.83 23.20
N ILE A 355 13.38 -1.88 22.66
CA ILE A 355 14.19 -0.67 22.40
C ILE A 355 13.92 -0.21 20.97
N VAL A 356 13.35 0.98 20.83
CA VAL A 356 12.87 1.50 19.54
C VAL A 356 13.15 2.98 19.36
N THR A 357 13.15 3.43 18.11
CA THR A 357 13.17 4.86 17.81
C THR A 357 11.81 5.50 18.05
N ALA A 358 11.78 6.83 18.18
CA ALA A 358 10.53 7.58 18.38
C ALA A 358 9.50 7.31 17.27
N ALA A 359 9.97 7.11 16.02
CA ALA A 359 9.13 6.75 14.89
C ALA A 359 8.52 5.34 15.04
N ALA A 360 9.30 4.36 15.52
CA ALA A 360 8.85 2.99 15.68
C ALA A 360 7.94 2.78 16.91
N LYS A 361 8.11 3.57 17.99
CA LYS A 361 7.26 3.51 19.20
C LYS A 361 5.77 3.66 18.87
N LYS A 362 5.43 4.60 17.97
CA LYS A 362 4.04 4.86 17.57
C LYS A 362 3.42 3.65 16.89
N ASN A 363 4.18 2.95 16.04
CA ASN A 363 3.72 1.74 15.35
C ASN A 363 3.54 0.54 16.29
N LEU A 364 4.36 0.46 17.34
CA LEU A 364 4.26 -0.57 18.38
C LEU A 364 3.04 -0.34 19.28
N ALA A 365 2.78 0.91 19.69
CA ALA A 365 1.64 1.25 20.54
C ALA A 365 0.26 0.97 19.91
N VAL A 366 0.20 0.85 18.58
CA VAL A 366 -1.03 0.46 17.84
C VAL A 366 -1.25 -1.05 17.86
N ARG A 367 -0.18 -1.84 18.07
CA ARG A 367 -0.19 -3.30 17.94
C ARG A 367 -0.10 -4.05 19.26
N TYR A 368 0.50 -3.43 20.27
CA TYR A 368 0.82 -4.04 21.56
C TYR A 368 0.42 -3.10 22.69
N THR A 369 -0.23 -3.65 23.71
CA THR A 369 -0.80 -2.89 24.82
C THR A 369 0.03 -3.00 26.10
N ASP A 370 0.63 -4.17 26.33
CA ASP A 370 1.25 -4.54 27.60
C ASP A 370 2.77 -4.54 27.55
N ILE A 371 3.39 -4.35 26.38
CA ILE A 371 4.86 -4.29 26.25
C ILE A 371 5.47 -3.02 26.86
N GLN A 372 6.68 -3.17 27.40
CA GLN A 372 7.46 -2.04 27.88
C GLN A 372 8.32 -1.47 26.74
N THR A 373 8.42 -0.14 26.59
CA THR A 373 9.18 0.47 25.49
C THR A 373 10.15 1.54 25.97
N VAL A 374 11.39 1.48 25.49
CA VAL A 374 12.39 2.57 25.65
C VAL A 374 12.61 3.22 24.30
N VAL A 375 12.50 4.55 24.29
CA VAL A 375 12.68 5.37 23.09
C VAL A 375 14.09 5.93 23.05
N VAL A 376 14.82 5.55 22.00
CA VAL A 376 16.16 6.06 21.68
C VAL A 376 16.13 6.88 20.40
N ASP A 377 17.04 7.83 20.28
CA ASP A 377 17.21 8.64 19.06
C ASP A 377 17.92 7.81 17.98
N ASP A 378 18.90 6.99 18.38
CA ASP A 378 19.64 6.09 17.50
C ASP A 378 19.88 4.72 18.18
N LEU A 379 19.60 3.62 17.48
CA LEU A 379 19.70 2.26 18.01
C LEU A 379 21.14 1.78 18.27
N LEU A 380 22.15 2.48 17.75
CA LEU A 380 23.57 2.13 17.85
C LEU A 380 24.32 3.04 18.82
N THR A 381 23.99 4.33 18.88
CA THR A 381 24.83 5.34 19.56
C THR A 381 24.16 6.07 20.73
N ASP A 382 22.88 5.85 21.01
CA ASP A 382 22.19 6.59 22.07
C ASP A 382 22.74 6.25 23.47
N LYS A 383 23.01 7.29 24.27
CA LYS A 383 23.48 7.18 25.66
C LYS A 383 22.49 6.43 26.55
N LYS A 384 21.19 6.53 26.28
CA LYS A 384 20.13 5.81 26.99
C LYS A 384 20.32 4.29 26.97
N LEU A 385 21.00 3.74 25.95
CA LEU A 385 21.30 2.31 25.90
C LEU A 385 22.16 1.87 27.08
N GLN A 386 23.12 2.71 27.52
CA GLN A 386 23.95 2.41 28.68
C GLN A 386 23.15 2.48 29.98
N ASP A 387 22.22 3.44 30.08
CA ASP A 387 21.34 3.57 31.25
C ASP A 387 20.36 2.39 31.36
N VAL A 388 19.86 1.86 30.23
CA VAL A 388 19.05 0.63 30.20
C VAL A 388 19.87 -0.56 30.68
N VAL A 389 21.11 -0.74 30.19
CA VAL A 389 21.99 -1.83 30.62
C VAL A 389 22.25 -1.77 32.13
N ALA A 390 22.42 -0.57 32.70
CA ALA A 390 22.64 -0.40 34.13
C ALA A 390 21.44 -0.85 34.99
N LYS A 391 20.21 -0.66 34.49
CA LYS A 391 18.95 -0.96 35.19
C LYS A 391 18.43 -2.38 35.01
N LEU A 392 18.87 -3.09 33.96
CA LEU A 392 18.49 -4.49 33.72
C LEU A 392 19.19 -5.46 34.68
N LYS A 393 18.66 -6.68 34.78
CA LYS A 393 19.11 -7.72 35.73
C LYS A 393 20.29 -8.52 35.22
#